data_AF-A0A1H5UG26-F1
#
_entry.id   AF-A0A1H5UG26-F1
#
_cell.length_a   1.000
_cell.length_b   1.000
_cell.length_c   1.000
_cell.angle_alpha   90.00
_cell.angle_beta   90.00
_cell.angle_gamma   90.00
#
_symmetry.space_group_name_H-M   'P 1'
#
loop_
_entity.id
_entity.type
_entity.pdbx_description
1 polymer ?
#
loop_
_entity_poly.entity_id
_entity_poly.type
_entity_poly.pdbx_seq_one_letter_code
_entity_poly.pdbx_strand_id
1 'polypeptide(L)'
;MIKATENKIRLTAFWVFILVLLFIESNLILIPIFLAIDFFLRAFGYGKFSILGNLSLLVSKFLKLKEVSVFFPPKQFAAKIGFVFSLLLIILNLLTFNSLYISLIFIFFAALEAFFNICAGCYVYNFYHTSKSKF
;
A
#
# COMPACT_ATOMS: atom_id res chain seq x y z
N MET A 1 9.04 11.62 -13.94
CA MET A 1 8.38 11.45 -12.63
C MET A 1 6.98 10.90 -12.85
N ILE A 2 6.61 9.81 -12.18
CA ILE A 2 5.27 9.22 -12.34
C ILE A 2 4.29 10.08 -11.53
N LYS A 3 3.31 10.71 -12.20
CA LYS A 3 2.21 11.38 -11.52
C LYS A 3 1.31 10.31 -10.91
N ALA A 4 1.34 10.16 -9.59
CA ALA A 4 0.44 9.26 -8.87
C ALA A 4 -0.94 9.91 -8.81
N THR A 5 -1.88 9.39 -9.61
CA THR A 5 -3.28 9.86 -9.65
C THR A 5 -4.05 9.32 -8.46
N GLU A 6 -4.92 10.12 -7.82
CA GLU A 6 -5.79 9.68 -6.71
C GLU A 6 -6.48 8.34 -7.01
N ASN A 7 -7.08 8.21 -8.18
CA ASN A 7 -7.75 6.97 -8.61
C ASN A 7 -6.80 5.78 -8.77
N LYS A 8 -5.54 6.00 -9.20
CA LYS A 8 -4.54 4.93 -9.29
C LYS A 8 -4.21 4.40 -7.90
N ILE A 9 -4.10 5.28 -6.90
CA ILE A 9 -3.82 4.90 -5.52
C ILE A 9 -4.96 4.08 -4.94
N ARG A 10 -6.22 4.52 -5.14
CA ARG A 10 -7.41 3.77 -4.71
C ARG A 10 -7.47 2.38 -5.31
N LEU A 11 -7.22 2.28 -6.62
CA LEU A 11 -7.14 1.01 -7.33
C LEU A 11 -6.04 0.11 -6.75
N THR A 12 -4.84 0.64 -6.49
CA THR A 12 -3.78 -0.16 -5.86
C THR A 12 -4.14 -0.61 -4.45
N ALA A 13 -4.78 0.24 -3.64
CA ALA A 13 -5.23 -0.10 -2.30
C ALA A 13 -6.33 -1.17 -2.34
N PHE A 14 -7.22 -1.11 -3.34
CA PHE A 14 -8.25 -2.13 -3.56
C PHE A 14 -7.65 -3.50 -3.92
N TRP A 15 -6.63 -3.54 -4.79
CA TRP A 15 -5.91 -4.77 -5.07
C TRP A 15 -5.20 -5.35 -3.83
N VAL A 16 -4.57 -4.49 -3.03
CA VAL A 16 -3.96 -4.87 -1.76
C VAL A 16 -5.01 -5.45 -0.81
N PHE A 17 -6.18 -4.82 -0.69
CA PHE A 17 -7.30 -5.29 0.12
C PHE A 17 -7.74 -6.70 -0.29
N ILE A 18 -7.95 -6.94 -1.59
CA ILE A 18 -8.33 -8.27 -2.10
C ILE A 18 -7.24 -9.31 -1.81
N LEU A 19 -5.96 -8.97 -2.04
CA LEU A 19 -4.85 -9.88 -1.78
C LEU A 19 -4.77 -10.26 -0.30
N VAL A 20 -4.90 -9.31 0.62
CA VAL A 20 -4.89 -9.59 2.07
C VAL A 20 -6.11 -10.44 2.47
N LEU A 21 -7.28 -10.20 1.88
CA LEU A 21 -8.47 -11.04 2.12
C LEU A 21 -8.25 -12.49 1.67
N LEU A 22 -7.67 -12.68 0.48
CA LEU A 22 -7.29 -14.01 -0.03
C LEU A 22 -6.23 -14.69 0.85
N PHE A 23 -5.32 -13.92 1.44
CA PHE A 23 -4.33 -14.44 2.39
C PHE A 23 -4.99 -14.98 3.66
N ILE A 24 -6.01 -14.31 4.20
CA ILE A 24 -6.74 -14.77 5.39
C ILE A 24 -7.43 -16.11 5.10
N GLU A 25 -8.10 -16.24 3.95
CA GLU A 25 -8.84 -17.46 3.58
C GLU A 25 -7.90 -18.62 3.22
N SER A 26 -6.88 -18.35 2.41
CA SER A 26 -6.05 -19.42 1.83
C SER A 26 -4.78 -19.70 2.65
N ASN A 27 -4.39 -18.82 3.56
CA ASN A 27 -3.15 -18.88 4.35
C ASN A 27 -1.86 -19.01 3.52
N LEU A 28 -1.91 -18.66 2.22
CA LEU A 28 -0.76 -18.78 1.33
C LEU A 28 0.29 -17.71 1.63
N ILE A 29 1.44 -18.13 2.17
CA ILE A 29 2.58 -17.23 2.44
C ILE A 29 3.13 -16.53 1.19
N LEU A 30 2.85 -17.06 0.00
CA LEU A 30 3.24 -16.44 -1.27
C LEU A 30 2.63 -15.04 -1.46
N ILE A 31 1.42 -14.81 -0.91
CA ILE A 31 0.72 -13.53 -1.03
C ILE A 31 1.45 -12.40 -0.28
N PRO A 32 1.76 -12.50 1.03
CA PRO A 32 2.50 -11.45 1.72
C PRO A 32 3.94 -11.31 1.20
N ILE A 33 4.56 -12.36 0.65
CA ILE A 33 5.85 -12.25 -0.07
C ILE A 33 5.71 -11.36 -1.31
N PHE A 34 4.71 -11.62 -2.15
CA PHE A 34 4.43 -10.81 -3.33
C PHE A 34 4.16 -9.34 -2.95
N LEU A 35 3.36 -9.14 -1.90
CA LEU A 35 3.03 -7.82 -1.38
C LEU A 35 4.28 -7.10 -0.83
N ALA A 36 5.16 -7.80 -0.13
CA ALA A 36 6.41 -7.26 0.38
C ALA A 36 7.32 -6.80 -0.77
N ILE A 37 7.49 -7.61 -1.82
CA ILE A 37 8.27 -7.21 -3.00
C ILE A 37 7.66 -5.95 -3.62
N ASP A 38 6.36 -5.93 -3.86
CA ASP A 38 5.72 -4.79 -4.49
C ASP A 38 5.81 -3.50 -3.63
N PHE A 39 5.63 -3.60 -2.30
CA PHE A 39 5.84 -2.47 -1.39
C PHE A 39 7.30 -2.02 -1.34
N PHE A 40 8.26 -2.94 -1.41
CA PHE A 40 9.68 -2.62 -1.47
C PHE A 40 10.03 -1.81 -2.72
N LEU A 41 9.56 -2.25 -3.89
CA LEU A 41 9.74 -1.50 -5.14
C LEU A 41 9.12 -0.09 -5.05
N ARG A 42 7.95 0.06 -4.42
CA ARG A 42 7.31 1.36 -4.20
C ARG A 42 8.05 2.23 -3.18
N ALA A 43 8.58 1.64 -2.12
CA ALA A 43 9.30 2.31 -1.04
C ALA A 43 10.64 2.92 -1.50
N PHE A 44 11.36 2.25 -2.40
CA PHE A 44 12.65 2.68 -2.93
C PHE A 44 12.56 3.59 -4.17
N GLY A 45 11.35 4.04 -4.52
CA GLY A 45 11.15 4.95 -5.66
C GLY A 45 11.13 4.24 -7.02
N TYR A 46 11.27 2.91 -7.06
CA TYR A 46 11.07 2.08 -8.25
C TYR A 46 9.59 1.77 -8.53
N GLY A 47 8.67 2.65 -8.11
CA GLY A 47 7.22 2.48 -8.36
C GLY A 47 6.84 2.32 -9.84
N LYS A 48 7.77 2.63 -10.76
CA LYS A 48 7.68 2.37 -12.22
C LYS A 48 7.69 0.88 -12.58
N PHE A 49 8.29 0.04 -11.72
CA PHE A 49 8.40 -1.41 -11.85
C PHE A 49 7.42 -2.16 -10.92
N SER A 50 6.67 -1.45 -10.07
CA SER A 50 5.63 -2.08 -9.26
C SER A 50 4.53 -2.62 -10.17
N ILE A 51 4.29 -3.92 -10.10
CA ILE A 51 3.31 -4.63 -10.93
C ILE A 51 1.91 -4.07 -10.65
N LEU A 52 1.59 -3.86 -9.37
CA LEU A 52 0.33 -3.26 -8.93
C LEU A 52 0.21 -1.80 -9.39
N GLY A 53 1.29 -1.02 -9.27
CA GLY A 53 1.36 0.35 -9.77
C GLY A 53 1.10 0.46 -11.27
N ASN A 54 1.69 -0.43 -12.06
CA ASN A 54 1.52 -0.44 -13.51
C ASN A 54 0.13 -0.97 -13.93
N LEU A 55 -0.42 -1.96 -13.21
CA LEU A 55 -1.78 -2.46 -13.41
C LEU A 55 -2.81 -1.34 -13.18
N SER A 56 -2.66 -0.61 -12.07
CA SER A 56 -3.55 0.53 -11.76
C SER A 56 -3.45 1.64 -12.81
N LEU A 57 -2.28 1.84 -13.40
CA LEU A 57 -2.07 2.82 -14.46
C LEU A 57 -2.74 2.39 -15.77
N LEU A 58 -2.66 1.10 -16.11
CA LEU A 58 -3.34 0.53 -17.27
C LEU A 58 -4.86 0.65 -17.13
N VAL A 59 -5.40 0.26 -15.97
CA VAL A 59 -6.82 0.35 -15.65
C VAL A 59 -7.30 1.81 -15.65
N SER A 60 -6.55 2.71 -15.01
CA SER A 60 -6.88 4.14 -15.00
C SER A 60 -6.85 4.78 -16.39
N LYS A 61 -5.97 4.32 -17.29
CA LYS A 61 -5.96 4.75 -18.70
C LYS A 61 -7.18 4.23 -19.46
N PHE A 62 -7.55 2.96 -19.23
CA PHE A 62 -8.75 2.37 -19.81
C PHE A 62 -10.02 3.12 -19.39
N LEU A 63 -10.13 3.49 -18.12
CA LEU A 63 -11.30 4.22 -17.59
C LEU A 63 -11.27 5.74 -17.87
N LYS A 64 -10.27 6.27 -18.61
CA LYS A 64 -10.11 7.72 -18.90
C LYS A 64 -10.26 8.63 -17.67
N LEU A 65 -9.77 8.16 -16.52
CA LEU A 65 -9.93 8.87 -15.25
C LEU A 65 -9.00 10.09 -15.18
N LYS A 66 -9.52 11.21 -14.68
CA LYS A 66 -8.81 12.49 -14.60
C LYS A 66 -7.53 12.37 -13.79
N GLU A 67 -6.41 12.75 -14.38
CA GLU A 67 -5.08 12.62 -13.76
C GLU A 67 -4.77 13.80 -12.81
N VAL A 68 -5.27 13.74 -11.58
CA VAL A 68 -4.85 14.65 -10.50
C VAL A 68 -3.53 14.17 -9.90
N SER A 69 -2.44 14.90 -10.10
CA SER A 69 -1.13 14.54 -9.57
C SER A 69 -1.07 14.73 -8.04
N VAL A 70 -0.74 13.66 -7.30
CA VAL A 70 -0.55 13.70 -5.84
C VAL A 70 0.93 13.72 -5.47
N PHE A 71 1.27 14.42 -4.40
CA PHE A 71 2.62 14.47 -3.82
C PHE A 71 3.13 13.06 -3.49
N PHE A 72 4.30 12.71 -4.03
CA PHE A 72 4.87 11.36 -4.02
C PHE A 72 5.65 10.98 -2.72
N PRO A 73 6.37 11.89 -2.03
CA PRO A 73 7.13 11.58 -0.81
C PRO A 73 6.35 10.90 0.33
N PRO A 74 5.15 11.38 0.75
CA PRO A 74 4.41 10.74 1.84
C PRO A 74 3.95 9.31 1.47
N LYS A 75 3.79 9.02 0.18
CA LYS A 75 3.39 7.68 -0.29
C LYS A 75 4.54 6.68 -0.26
N GLN A 76 5.77 7.11 -0.47
CA GLN A 76 6.94 6.25 -0.27
C GLN A 76 7.04 5.83 1.20
N PHE A 77 6.73 6.74 2.12
CA PHE A 77 6.69 6.43 3.55
C PHE A 77 5.57 5.43 3.89
N ALA A 78 4.36 5.62 3.35
CA ALA A 78 3.28 4.65 3.49
C ALA A 78 3.65 3.26 2.93
N ALA A 79 4.33 3.20 1.78
CA ALA A 79 4.83 1.95 1.21
C ALA A 79 5.87 1.26 2.10
N LYS A 80 6.75 2.01 2.78
CA LYS A 80 7.69 1.45 3.77
C LYS A 80 6.97 0.83 4.95
N ILE A 81 5.92 1.48 5.46
CA ILE A 81 5.10 0.94 6.55
C ILE A 81 4.40 -0.36 6.08
N GLY A 82 3.80 -0.35 4.88
CA GLY A 82 3.20 -1.53 4.27
C GLY A 82 4.18 -2.69 4.08
N PHE A 83 5.44 -2.39 3.72
CA PHE A 83 6.51 -3.39 3.64
C PHE A 83 6.79 -4.06 4.98
N VAL A 84 6.89 -3.27 6.06
CA VAL A 84 7.11 -3.80 7.42
C VAL A 84 5.95 -4.70 7.84
N PHE A 85 4.70 -4.30 7.58
CA PHE A 85 3.53 -5.13 7.87
C PHE A 85 3.54 -6.45 7.09
N SER A 86 3.84 -6.41 5.78
CA SER A 86 3.95 -7.62 4.98
C SER A 86 5.08 -8.53 5.46
N LEU A 87 6.23 -7.97 5.86
CA LEU A 87 7.34 -8.76 6.41
C LEU A 87 6.97 -9.42 7.74
N LEU A 88 6.26 -8.69 8.60
CA LEU A 88 5.76 -9.21 9.87
C LEU A 88 4.79 -10.38 9.65
N LEU A 89 3.89 -10.27 8.67
CA LEU A 89 2.99 -11.37 8.28
C LEU A 89 3.75 -12.62 7.82
N ILE A 90 4.82 -12.47 7.05
CA ILE A 90 5.67 -13.59 6.62
C ILE A 90 6.30 -14.26 7.84
N ILE A 91 6.90 -13.49 8.74
CA ILE A 91 7.56 -14.01 9.95
C ILE A 91 6.56 -14.76 10.85
N LEU A 92 5.38 -14.19 11.09
CA LEU A 92 4.33 -14.82 11.90
C LEU A 92 3.83 -16.13 11.30
N ASN A 93 3.64 -16.16 9.98
CA ASN A 93 3.23 -17.37 9.28
C ASN A 93 4.32 -18.44 9.37
N LEU A 94 5.60 -18.05 9.27
CA LEU A 94 6.74 -18.96 9.42
C LEU A 94 6.87 -19.55 10.83
N LEU A 95 6.56 -18.76 11.87
CA LEU A 95 6.53 -19.23 13.25
C LEU A 95 5.19 -19.90 13.62
N THR A 96 4.27 -20.09 12.67
CA THR A 96 2.92 -20.68 12.88
C THR A 96 2.06 -19.95 13.93
N PHE A 97 2.39 -18.69 14.25
CA PHE A 97 1.60 -17.86 15.15
C PHE A 97 0.37 -17.29 14.45
N ASN A 98 -0.64 -16.97 15.25
CA ASN A 98 -1.88 -16.40 14.75
C ASN A 98 -1.66 -15.01 14.13
N SER A 99 -1.58 -14.95 12.80
CA SER A 99 -1.38 -13.72 12.02
C SER A 99 -2.67 -12.91 11.81
N LEU A 100 -3.82 -13.40 12.29
CA LEU A 100 -5.14 -12.78 12.05
C LEU A 100 -5.21 -11.33 12.50
N TYR A 101 -4.68 -10.99 13.68
CA TYR A 101 -4.75 -9.64 14.23
C TYR A 101 -4.05 -8.61 13.33
N ILE A 102 -2.89 -8.97 12.78
CA ILE A 102 -2.11 -8.08 11.91
C ILE A 102 -2.74 -8.00 10.53
N SER A 103 -3.25 -9.10 9.99
CA SER A 103 -4.01 -9.11 8.75
C SER A 103 -5.26 -8.23 8.85
N LEU A 104 -5.98 -8.26 9.98
CA LEU A 104 -7.14 -7.41 10.27
C LEU A 104 -6.78 -5.92 10.35
N ILE A 105 -5.69 -5.57 11.03
CA ILE A 105 -5.20 -4.18 11.03
C ILE A 105 -4.83 -3.75 9.62
N PHE A 106 -4.17 -4.63 8.87
CA PHE A 106 -3.64 -4.28 7.56
C PHE A 106 -4.76 -4.09 6.54
N ILE A 107 -5.77 -4.96 6.56
CA ILE A 107 -6.94 -4.87 5.69
C ILE A 107 -7.79 -3.64 6.03
N PHE A 108 -7.89 -3.27 7.31
CA PHE A 108 -8.58 -2.05 7.74
C PHE A 108 -7.93 -0.79 7.16
N PHE A 109 -6.60 -0.67 7.25
CA PHE A 109 -5.88 0.46 6.65
C PHE A 109 -5.97 0.46 5.12
N ALA A 110 -5.89 -0.70 4.47
CA ALA A 110 -6.05 -0.81 3.03
C ALA A 110 -7.46 -0.39 2.56
N ALA A 111 -8.50 -0.79 3.30
CA ALA A 111 -9.88 -0.38 3.03
C ALA A 111 -10.06 1.13 3.19
N LEU A 112 -9.50 1.72 4.24
CA LEU A 112 -9.59 3.16 4.48
C LEU A 112 -8.98 3.96 3.30
N GLU A 113 -7.86 3.49 2.76
CA GLU A 113 -7.21 4.11 1.61
C GLU A 113 -7.98 3.87 0.30
N ALA A 114 -8.57 2.69 0.11
CA ALA A 114 -9.34 2.36 -1.09
C ALA A 114 -10.68 3.12 -1.20
N PHE A 115 -11.42 3.19 -0.09
CA PHE A 115 -12.77 3.75 -0.04
C PHE A 115 -12.80 5.24 0.32
N PHE A 116 -12.03 5.65 1.34
CA PHE A 116 -12.08 7.01 1.89
C PHE A 116 -10.93 7.91 1.42
N ASN A 117 -9.97 7.41 0.63
CA ASN A 117 -8.74 8.13 0.28
C ASN A 117 -7.89 8.55 1.51
N ILE A 118 -8.12 7.94 2.68
CA ILE A 118 -7.40 8.28 3.90
C ILE A 118 -6.22 7.31 4.05
N CYS A 119 -5.01 7.80 3.79
CA CYS A 119 -3.79 7.06 4.04
C CYS A 119 -3.21 7.47 5.41
N ALA A 120 -3.32 6.59 6.41
CA ALA A 120 -2.78 6.82 7.75
C ALA A 120 -1.28 7.13 7.73
N GLY A 121 -0.51 6.45 6.88
CA GLY A 121 0.93 6.73 6.69
C GLY A 121 1.21 8.14 6.15
N CYS A 122 0.36 8.65 5.25
CA CYS A 122 0.49 10.02 4.77
C CYS A 122 0.17 11.05 5.87
N TYR A 123 -0.83 10.77 6.73
CA TYR A 123 -1.17 11.64 7.86
C TYR A 123 -0.02 11.74 8.87
N VAL A 124 0.60 10.61 9.23
CA VAL A 124 1.76 10.58 10.15
C VAL A 124 2.94 11.35 9.54
N TYR A 125 3.21 11.17 8.25
CA TYR A 125 4.28 11.91 7.56
C TYR A 125 4.01 13.41 7.55
N ASN A 126 2.78 13.81 7.22
CA ASN A 126 2.38 15.21 7.18
C ASN A 126 2.49 15.84 8.58
N PHE A 127 2.02 15.14 9.61
CA PHE A 127 2.12 15.60 11.00
C PHE A 127 3.59 15.82 11.42
N TYR A 128 4.47 14.85 11.13
CA TYR A 128 5.89 14.96 11.45
C TYR A 128 6.58 16.13 10.73
N HIS A 129 6.26 16.35 9.45
CA HIS A 129 6.86 17.43 8.67
C HIS A 129 6.27 18.81 9.00
N THR A 130 4.96 18.91 9.27
CA THR A 130 4.31 20.16 9.71
C THR A 130 4.81 20.57 11.10
N SER A 131 5.09 19.63 12.01
CA SER A 131 5.63 19.98 13.33
C SER A 131 7.05 20.57 13.26
N LYS A 132 7.80 20.30 12.18
CA LYS A 132 9.15 20.83 11.98
C LYS A 132 9.19 22.24 11.38
N SER A 133 8.07 22.75 10.85
CA SER A 133 7.99 24.11 10.30
C SER A 133 7.52 25.16 11.31
N LYS A 134 7.34 24.78 12.58
CA LYS A 134 6.87 25.67 13.66
C LYS A 134 7.94 25.96 14.71
N PHE A 135 9.17 25.50 14.48
CA PHE A 135 10.38 25.80 15.26
C PHE A 135 11.41 26.46 14.35
#